data_AF-A0AAF5HYZ4-F1
#
_entry.id   AF-A0AAF5HYZ4-F1
#
_cell.length_a   1.000
_cell.length_b   1.000
_cell.length_c   1.000
_cell.angle_alpha   90.00
_cell.angle_beta   90.00
_cell.angle_gamma   90.00
#
_symmetry.space_group_name_H-M   'P 1'
#
loop_
_entity.id
_entity.type
_entity.pdbx_description
1 polymer ?
#
loop_
_entity_poly.entity_id
_entity_poly.type
_entity_poly.pdbx_seq_one_letter_code
_entity_poly.pdbx_strand_id
1 'polypeptide(L)'
;MTNETSLLHYYKQFQSVILTKSSDGTYSTISKKISDNCKDIELLESKKFNLYELCFLCSQIFGDFYKNHLEKNIEISDEYIYIDDPLPEAFFVTAEWLIDDLTEVLASFILVFQNTIEKEDDNNVTIEKNCSFITTGVCLSIIYWIKRMPVHFDENTQLSNLVKHLKDIAITHKIPQSIIQLLDTSIIPSFAWLRCASIKNPVSRQVSLVFHNCDAESLATAISHIDYKAL
;
A
#
# COMPACT_ATOMS: atom_id res chain seq x y z
N MET A 1 -24.31 0.07 -24.26
CA MET A 1 -22.89 0.41 -24.14
C MET A 1 -22.69 0.98 -22.75
N THR A 2 -22.35 0.14 -21.79
CA THR A 2 -22.04 0.55 -20.42
C THR A 2 -20.67 1.22 -20.45
N ASN A 3 -20.59 2.52 -20.15
CA ASN A 3 -19.32 3.22 -20.00
C ASN A 3 -18.50 2.47 -18.96
N GLU A 4 -17.40 1.86 -19.39
CA GLU A 4 -16.39 1.32 -18.47
C GLU A 4 -15.94 2.48 -17.58
N THR A 5 -16.13 2.32 -16.27
CA THR A 5 -15.56 3.26 -15.31
C THR A 5 -14.05 3.21 -15.42
N SER A 6 -13.38 4.35 -15.28
CA SER A 6 -11.92 4.46 -15.27
C SER A 6 -11.25 3.46 -14.30
N LEU A 7 -11.96 3.06 -13.25
CA LEU A 7 -11.54 2.04 -12.30
C LEU A 7 -11.44 0.63 -12.92
N LEU A 8 -12.39 0.25 -13.79
CA LEU A 8 -12.35 -1.03 -14.51
C LEU A 8 -11.19 -1.05 -15.51
N HIS A 9 -10.88 0.08 -16.14
CA HIS A 9 -9.75 0.18 -17.05
C HIS A 9 -8.41 0.08 -16.31
N TYR A 10 -8.31 0.70 -15.13
CA TYR A 10 -7.13 0.58 -14.26
C TYR A 10 -6.96 -0.86 -13.74
N TYR A 11 -8.06 -1.50 -13.34
CA TYR A 11 -8.08 -2.91 -12.94
C TYR A 11 -7.67 -3.85 -14.09
N LYS A 12 -8.11 -3.58 -15.33
CA LYS A 12 -7.69 -4.31 -16.53
C LYS A 12 -6.19 -4.14 -16.83
N GLN A 13 -5.65 -2.93 -16.65
CA GLN A 13 -4.19 -2.70 -16.73
C GLN A 13 -3.43 -3.38 -15.60
N PHE A 14 -4.01 -3.45 -14.41
CA PHE A 14 -3.39 -4.09 -13.25
C PHE A 14 -3.35 -5.61 -13.37
N GLN A 15 -4.43 -6.25 -13.85
CA GLN A 15 -4.45 -7.69 -14.12
C GLN A 15 -3.46 -8.11 -15.20
N SER A 16 -3.22 -7.28 -16.22
CA SER A 16 -2.24 -7.60 -17.28
C SER A 16 -0.78 -7.55 -16.79
N VAL A 17 -0.47 -6.68 -15.82
CA VAL A 17 0.83 -6.62 -15.14
C VAL A 17 1.07 -7.87 -14.26
N ILE A 18 0.02 -8.35 -13.58
CA ILE A 18 0.10 -9.53 -12.71
C ILE A 18 0.31 -10.82 -13.51
N LEU A 19 -0.41 -10.98 -14.62
CA LEU A 19 -0.43 -12.24 -15.38
C LEU A 19 0.75 -12.41 -16.34
N THR A 20 1.51 -11.35 -16.64
CA THR A 20 2.73 -11.45 -17.46
C THR A 20 3.93 -12.00 -16.70
N LYS A 21 3.79 -12.27 -15.41
CA LYS A 21 4.84 -12.86 -14.57
C LYS A 21 4.58 -14.36 -14.32
N SER A 22 4.75 -15.17 -15.36
CA SER A 22 4.92 -16.62 -15.24
C SER A 22 5.44 -17.23 -16.54
N SER A 23 6.77 -17.29 -16.71
CA SER A 23 7.39 -18.47 -17.34
C SER A 23 8.88 -18.63 -17.05
N ASP A 24 9.64 -17.60 -16.65
CA ASP A 24 11.05 -17.82 -16.27
C ASP A 24 11.53 -16.87 -15.18
N GLY A 25 12.04 -17.43 -14.09
CA GLY A 25 12.57 -16.71 -12.95
C GLY A 25 13.88 -16.00 -13.28
N THR A 26 13.80 -14.78 -13.80
CA THR A 26 14.87 -13.78 -13.71
C THR A 26 14.28 -12.38 -13.71
N TYR A 27 14.59 -11.61 -12.67
CA TYR A 27 14.19 -10.21 -12.54
C TYR A 27 15.06 -9.33 -13.43
N SER A 28 14.45 -8.61 -14.37
CA SER A 28 15.06 -7.44 -15.01
C SER A 28 13.98 -6.58 -15.69
N THR A 29 13.82 -5.36 -15.19
CA THR A 29 13.68 -4.13 -16.00
C THR A 29 12.66 -4.11 -17.16
N ILE A 30 11.36 -4.37 -16.97
CA ILE A 30 10.39 -4.20 -18.07
C ILE A 30 9.02 -3.67 -17.57
N SER A 31 8.91 -2.35 -17.44
CA SER A 31 7.63 -1.63 -17.61
C SER A 31 7.58 -0.91 -18.97
N LYS A 32 8.34 -1.38 -19.98
CA LYS A 32 8.48 -0.68 -21.27
C LYS A 32 8.25 -1.53 -22.52
N LYS A 33 7.59 -2.69 -22.42
CA LYS A 33 7.35 -3.54 -23.59
C LYS A 33 6.06 -4.36 -23.53
N ILE A 34 4.91 -3.71 -23.35
CA ILE A 34 3.60 -4.33 -23.61
C ILE A 34 2.71 -3.29 -24.31
N SER A 35 2.87 -3.21 -25.64
CA SER A 35 1.97 -2.49 -26.56
C SER A 35 1.23 -3.46 -27.50
N ASP A 36 1.71 -4.69 -27.68
CA ASP A 36 1.30 -5.47 -28.86
C ASP A 36 0.85 -6.88 -28.46
N ASN A 37 -0.41 -7.03 -28.04
CA ASN A 37 -1.31 -8.12 -28.48
C ASN A 37 -2.67 -8.09 -27.76
N CYS A 38 -3.71 -7.77 -28.52
CA CYS A 38 -5.09 -7.58 -28.05
C CYS A 38 -5.90 -8.88 -27.92
N LYS A 39 -5.27 -10.04 -27.72
CA LYS A 39 -5.97 -11.35 -27.66
C LYS A 39 -6.06 -11.98 -26.27
N ASP A 40 -5.25 -11.53 -25.31
CA ASP A 40 -5.28 -12.09 -23.95
C ASP A 40 -6.33 -11.42 -23.04
N ILE A 41 -6.94 -10.32 -23.49
CA ILE A 41 -7.89 -9.52 -22.69
C ILE A 41 -9.23 -10.24 -22.47
N GLU A 42 -9.72 -11.06 -23.42
CA GLU A 42 -10.99 -11.79 -23.25
C GLU A 42 -10.88 -12.93 -22.22
N LEU A 43 -9.69 -13.50 -22.02
CA LEU A 43 -9.47 -14.54 -21.01
C LEU A 43 -9.43 -13.94 -19.59
N LEU A 44 -8.96 -12.69 -19.47
CA LEU A 44 -8.91 -11.93 -18.22
C LEU A 44 -10.31 -11.62 -17.64
N GLU A 45 -11.33 -11.42 -18.49
CA GLU A 45 -12.68 -11.07 -18.03
C GLU A 45 -13.31 -12.15 -17.14
N SER A 46 -12.80 -13.38 -17.18
CA SER A 46 -13.30 -14.51 -16.38
C SER A 46 -12.64 -14.67 -15.01
N LYS A 47 -11.48 -14.04 -14.76
CA LYS A 47 -10.75 -14.23 -13.50
C LYS A 47 -11.31 -13.28 -12.43
N LYS A 48 -12.13 -13.82 -11.53
CA LYS A 48 -12.64 -13.11 -10.36
C LYS A 48 -11.48 -12.49 -9.56
N PHE A 49 -11.69 -11.27 -9.07
CA PHE A 49 -10.81 -10.61 -8.12
C PHE A 49 -10.43 -11.56 -6.98
N ASN A 50 -9.13 -11.74 -6.76
CA ASN A 50 -8.60 -12.58 -5.70
C ASN A 50 -7.60 -11.79 -4.85
N LEU A 51 -8.09 -11.30 -3.72
CA LEU A 51 -7.31 -10.53 -2.76
C LEU A 51 -6.07 -11.28 -2.26
N TYR A 52 -6.19 -12.59 -2.03
CA TYR A 52 -5.07 -13.41 -1.57
C TYR A 52 -3.92 -13.41 -2.59
N GLU A 53 -4.23 -13.53 -3.88
CA GLU A 53 -3.24 -13.51 -4.97
C GLU A 53 -2.50 -12.17 -5.00
N LEU A 54 -3.21 -11.05 -4.75
CA LEU A 54 -2.62 -9.71 -4.68
C LEU A 54 -1.72 -9.52 -3.47
N CYS A 55 -2.19 -9.90 -2.29
CA CYS A 55 -1.39 -9.86 -1.06
C CYS A 55 -0.13 -10.72 -1.21
N PHE A 56 -0.27 -11.91 -1.80
CA PHE A 56 0.86 -12.81 -2.06
C PHE A 56 1.87 -12.19 -3.03
N LEU A 57 1.41 -11.60 -4.13
CA LEU A 57 2.28 -10.97 -5.12
C LEU A 57 3.01 -9.75 -4.55
N CYS A 58 2.31 -8.90 -3.78
CA CYS A 58 2.94 -7.80 -3.05
C CYS A 58 4.03 -8.33 -2.10
N SER A 59 3.70 -9.37 -1.33
CA SER A 59 4.66 -9.99 -0.40
C SER A 59 5.89 -10.55 -1.12
N GLN A 60 5.71 -11.16 -2.29
CA GLN A 60 6.84 -11.60 -3.12
C GLN A 60 7.71 -10.43 -3.59
N ILE A 61 7.12 -9.33 -4.05
CA ILE A 61 7.87 -8.15 -4.51
C ILE A 61 8.77 -7.61 -3.39
N PHE A 62 8.21 -7.41 -2.19
CA PHE A 62 9.01 -6.96 -1.04
C PHE A 62 10.03 -8.02 -0.58
N GLY A 63 9.67 -9.30 -0.64
CA GLY A 63 10.59 -10.40 -0.29
C GLY A 63 11.81 -10.46 -1.21
N ASP A 64 11.59 -10.31 -2.52
CA ASP A 64 12.67 -10.28 -3.52
C ASP A 64 13.51 -9.01 -3.41
N PHE A 65 12.88 -7.86 -3.11
CA PHE A 65 13.59 -6.63 -2.81
C PHE A 65 14.50 -6.79 -1.58
N TYR A 66 13.98 -7.39 -0.51
CA TYR A 66 14.74 -7.67 0.70
C TYR A 66 15.91 -8.64 0.44
N LYS A 67 15.67 -9.69 -0.33
CA LYS A 67 16.73 -10.64 -0.74
C LYS A 67 17.86 -9.95 -1.49
N ASN A 68 17.53 -9.10 -2.47
CA ASN A 68 18.51 -8.33 -3.22
C ASN A 68 19.32 -7.36 -2.33
N HIS A 69 18.71 -6.87 -1.25
CA HIS A 69 19.40 -6.03 -0.27
C HIS A 69 20.34 -6.81 0.64
N LEU A 70 19.92 -8.00 1.08
CA LEU A 70 20.73 -8.87 1.93
C LEU A 70 21.99 -9.33 1.19
N GLU A 71 21.90 -9.54 -0.13
CA GLU A 71 23.06 -9.81 -0.99
C GLU A 71 24.02 -8.62 -1.12
N LYS A 72 23.54 -7.39 -0.91
CA LYS A 72 24.33 -6.15 -1.03
C LYS A 72 24.90 -5.62 0.30
N ASN A 73 24.62 -6.26 1.44
CA ASN A 73 25.10 -5.85 2.79
C ASN A 73 24.81 -4.38 3.17
N ILE A 74 23.67 -3.83 2.73
CA ILE A 74 23.31 -2.44 3.07
C ILE A 74 22.37 -2.48 4.29
N GLU A 75 22.72 -1.77 5.37
CA GLU A 75 21.89 -1.67 6.58
C GLU A 75 20.51 -1.09 6.26
N ILE A 76 19.47 -1.81 6.67
CA ILE A 76 18.06 -1.43 6.48
C ILE A 76 17.80 -0.11 7.22
N SER A 77 17.64 0.97 6.46
CA SER A 77 17.27 2.31 6.97
C SER A 77 15.80 2.61 6.61
N ASP A 78 15.25 3.70 7.15
CA ASP A 78 13.87 4.10 6.90
C ASP A 78 13.54 4.43 5.42
N GLU A 79 14.56 4.61 4.57
CA GLU A 79 14.45 4.90 3.13
C GLU A 79 13.95 3.72 2.27
N TYR A 80 13.80 2.52 2.83
CA TYR A 80 13.71 1.24 2.09
C TYR A 80 12.30 0.85 1.65
N ILE A 81 11.40 1.82 1.64
CA ILE A 81 9.99 1.63 1.26
C ILE A 81 9.77 2.09 -0.20
N TYR A 82 10.76 2.69 -0.85
CA TYR A 82 10.68 3.01 -2.27
C TYR A 82 10.98 1.77 -3.12
N ILE A 83 9.92 1.11 -3.55
CA ILE A 83 9.94 0.04 -4.55
C ILE A 83 9.61 0.65 -5.91
N ASP A 84 10.42 0.32 -6.94
CA ASP A 84 10.21 0.78 -8.33
C ASP A 84 8.99 0.12 -9.00
N ASP A 85 8.49 -0.98 -8.43
CA ASP A 85 7.29 -1.66 -8.91
C ASP A 85 6.03 -0.83 -8.57
N PRO A 86 5.17 -0.51 -9.56
CA PRO A 86 3.97 0.27 -9.34
C PRO A 86 2.87 -0.50 -8.59
N LEU A 87 2.97 -1.84 -8.48
CA LEU A 87 1.90 -2.68 -7.96
C LEU A 87 1.57 -2.37 -6.49
N PRO A 88 2.52 -2.31 -5.53
CA PRO A 88 2.18 -2.01 -4.14
C PRO A 88 1.53 -0.64 -3.98
N GLU A 89 2.04 0.37 -4.70
CA GLU A 89 1.48 1.71 -4.66
C GLU A 89 0.04 1.72 -5.18
N ALA A 90 -0.18 1.16 -6.38
CA ALA A 90 -1.51 1.05 -6.97
C ALA A 90 -2.47 0.30 -6.05
N PHE A 91 -2.04 -0.82 -5.46
CA PHE A 91 -2.87 -1.63 -4.58
C PHE A 91 -3.27 -0.88 -3.31
N PHE A 92 -2.32 -0.30 -2.57
CA PHE A 92 -2.63 0.34 -1.30
C PHE A 92 -3.37 1.67 -1.46
N VAL A 93 -3.12 2.44 -2.53
CA VAL A 93 -3.87 3.66 -2.85
C VAL A 93 -5.32 3.33 -3.21
N THR A 94 -5.56 2.23 -3.94
CA THR A 94 -6.90 1.86 -4.41
C THR A 94 -7.63 0.89 -3.49
N ALA A 95 -7.02 0.47 -2.38
CA ALA A 95 -7.58 -0.54 -1.49
C ALA A 95 -9.00 -0.22 -1.00
N GLU A 96 -9.27 1.05 -0.63
CA GLU A 96 -10.60 1.51 -0.20
C GLU A 96 -11.67 1.43 -1.30
N TRP A 97 -11.26 1.41 -2.58
CA TRP A 97 -12.18 1.28 -3.72
C TRP A 97 -12.39 -0.17 -4.13
N LEU A 98 -11.43 -1.04 -3.78
CA LEU A 98 -11.46 -2.46 -4.14
C LEU A 98 -12.22 -3.28 -3.11
N ILE A 99 -12.14 -2.90 -1.83
CA ILE A 99 -12.63 -3.69 -0.70
C ILE A 99 -13.33 -2.76 0.29
N ASP A 100 -14.52 -3.16 0.74
CA ASP A 100 -15.34 -2.36 1.66
C ASP A 100 -14.71 -2.26 3.06
N ASP A 101 -14.01 -3.32 3.51
CA ASP A 101 -13.34 -3.38 4.81
C ASP A 101 -11.84 -3.64 4.66
N LEU A 102 -11.02 -2.62 4.92
CA LEU A 102 -9.57 -2.70 4.87
C LEU A 102 -8.98 -3.75 5.83
N THR A 103 -9.72 -4.17 6.86
CA THR A 103 -9.27 -5.26 7.73
C THR A 103 -9.18 -6.60 6.99
N GLU A 104 -9.96 -6.82 5.92
CA GLU A 104 -9.86 -8.01 5.08
C GLU A 104 -8.54 -8.06 4.31
N VAL A 105 -8.00 -6.90 3.90
CA VAL A 105 -6.67 -6.81 3.27
C VAL A 105 -5.61 -7.30 4.24
N LEU A 106 -5.61 -6.77 5.46
CA LEU A 106 -4.60 -7.13 6.46
C LEU A 106 -4.77 -8.57 6.94
N ALA A 107 -6.00 -9.05 7.11
CA ALA A 107 -6.29 -10.45 7.41
C ALA A 107 -5.78 -11.37 6.29
N SER A 108 -5.93 -10.97 5.02
CA SER A 108 -5.41 -11.72 3.88
C SER A 108 -3.88 -11.78 3.88
N PHE A 109 -3.19 -10.68 4.23
CA PHE A 109 -1.74 -10.70 4.45
C PHE A 109 -1.31 -11.62 5.59
N ILE A 110 -2.05 -11.63 6.70
CA ILE A 110 -1.79 -12.56 7.83
C ILE A 110 -2.01 -14.00 7.38
N LEU A 111 -3.04 -14.26 6.56
CA LEU A 111 -3.31 -15.59 6.02
C LEU A 111 -2.18 -16.03 5.07
N VAL A 112 -1.65 -15.14 4.24
CA VAL A 112 -0.43 -15.39 3.44
C VAL A 112 0.76 -15.73 4.34
N PHE A 113 0.96 -14.97 5.42
CA PHE A 113 2.03 -15.20 6.38
C PHE A 113 1.93 -16.59 7.02
N GLN A 114 0.75 -16.97 7.50
CA GLN A 114 0.52 -18.27 8.14
C GLN A 114 0.67 -19.43 7.16
N ASN A 115 0.06 -19.35 5.97
CA ASN A 115 0.16 -20.38 4.95
C ASN A 115 1.58 -20.59 4.41
N THR A 116 2.43 -19.57 4.48
CA THR A 116 3.84 -19.69 4.05
C THR A 116 4.69 -20.37 5.11
N ILE A 117 4.39 -20.15 6.39
CA ILE A 117 5.00 -20.86 7.51
C ILE A 117 4.61 -22.32 7.55
N GLU A 118 3.34 -22.65 7.35
CA GLU A 118 2.88 -24.05 7.34
C GLU A 118 3.61 -24.88 6.27
N LYS A 119 4.10 -24.24 5.20
CA LYS A 119 4.90 -24.88 4.15
C LYS A 119 6.39 -25.00 4.49
N GLU A 120 6.90 -24.30 5.51
CA GLU A 120 8.29 -24.45 5.97
C GLU A 120 8.50 -25.78 6.72
N ASP A 121 7.48 -26.25 7.43
CA ASP A 121 7.55 -27.52 8.18
C ASP A 121 7.77 -28.75 7.27
N ASP A 122 7.53 -28.61 5.95
CA ASP A 122 7.85 -29.60 4.92
C ASP A 122 9.33 -29.55 4.46
N ASN A 123 10.27 -29.69 5.41
CA ASN A 123 11.66 -30.21 5.35
C ASN A 123 12.59 -29.95 4.13
N ASN A 124 12.36 -28.95 3.26
CA ASN A 124 13.30 -28.60 2.18
C ASN A 124 14.01 -27.27 2.44
N VAL A 125 15.33 -27.30 2.60
CA VAL A 125 16.20 -26.14 2.93
C VAL A 125 16.05 -24.96 1.94
N THR A 126 15.83 -25.24 0.65
CA THR A 126 15.62 -24.18 -0.36
C THR A 126 14.25 -23.51 -0.23
N ILE A 127 13.25 -24.27 0.22
CA ILE A 127 11.88 -23.78 0.44
C ILE A 127 11.86 -22.92 1.71
N GLU A 128 12.54 -23.37 2.77
CA GLU A 128 12.66 -22.63 4.05
C GLU A 128 13.20 -21.20 3.83
N LYS A 129 14.23 -21.03 3.01
CA LYS A 129 14.73 -19.68 2.69
C LYS A 129 13.70 -18.83 1.94
N ASN A 130 13.01 -19.40 0.94
CA ASN A 130 12.03 -18.66 0.15
C ASN A 130 10.80 -18.28 0.98
N CYS A 131 10.32 -19.17 1.85
CA CYS A 131 9.23 -18.87 2.78
C CYS A 131 9.62 -17.78 3.78
N SER A 132 10.86 -17.79 4.29
CA SER A 132 11.40 -16.71 5.11
C SER A 132 11.41 -15.36 4.40
N PHE A 133 11.70 -15.33 3.08
CA PHE A 133 11.62 -14.09 2.30
C PHE A 133 10.19 -13.60 2.09
N ILE A 134 9.22 -14.51 1.86
CA ILE A 134 7.82 -14.11 1.67
C ILE A 134 7.22 -13.59 2.98
N THR A 135 7.46 -14.27 4.11
CA THR A 135 7.00 -13.80 5.44
C THR A 135 7.60 -12.44 5.78
N THR A 136 8.89 -12.24 5.50
CA THR A 136 9.52 -10.92 5.63
C THR A 136 8.89 -9.89 4.68
N GLY A 137 8.58 -10.31 3.44
CA GLY A 137 7.93 -9.49 2.44
C GLY A 137 6.50 -9.07 2.83
N VAL A 138 5.74 -9.92 3.53
CA VAL A 138 4.45 -9.55 4.14
C VAL A 138 4.66 -8.42 5.13
N CYS A 139 5.59 -8.57 6.08
CA CYS A 139 5.88 -7.53 7.08
C CYS A 139 6.24 -6.20 6.41
N LEU A 140 7.14 -6.22 5.42
CA LEU A 140 7.55 -5.04 4.68
C LEU A 140 6.40 -4.42 3.87
N SER A 141 5.51 -5.23 3.31
CA SER A 141 4.30 -4.74 2.62
C SER A 141 3.42 -3.94 3.56
N ILE A 142 3.22 -4.44 4.79
CA ILE A 142 2.40 -3.74 5.80
C ILE A 142 3.10 -2.48 6.30
N ILE A 143 4.42 -2.51 6.50
CA ILE A 143 5.20 -1.31 6.86
C ILE A 143 5.07 -0.26 5.75
N TYR A 144 5.20 -0.66 4.48
CA TYR A 144 4.98 0.23 3.34
C TYR A 144 3.61 0.86 3.40
N TRP A 145 2.58 0.03 3.64
CA TRP A 145 1.21 0.51 3.69
C TRP A 145 1.00 1.53 4.81
N ILE A 146 1.49 1.26 6.02
CA ILE A 146 1.40 2.16 7.17
C ILE A 146 2.05 3.52 6.86
N LYS A 147 3.25 3.52 6.25
CA LYS A 147 3.94 4.78 5.94
C LYS A 147 3.31 5.53 4.77
N ARG A 148 2.81 4.81 3.75
CA ARG A 148 2.26 5.42 2.54
C ARG A 148 0.85 5.95 2.74
N MET A 149 0.02 5.23 3.51
CA MET A 149 -1.38 5.56 3.78
C MET A 149 -1.69 5.53 5.28
N PRO A 150 -1.06 6.40 6.09
CA PRO A 150 -1.28 6.42 7.54
C PRO A 150 -2.74 6.69 7.91
N VAL A 151 -3.48 7.40 7.05
CA VAL A 151 -4.90 7.70 7.23
C VAL A 151 -5.79 6.46 7.30
N HIS A 152 -5.40 5.33 6.68
CA HIS A 152 -6.16 4.07 6.77
C HIS A 152 -6.10 3.46 8.18
N PHE A 153 -5.06 3.78 8.94
CA PHE A 153 -4.82 3.27 10.29
C PHE A 153 -5.26 4.26 11.37
N ASP A 154 -5.37 5.56 11.04
CA ASP A 154 -5.89 6.59 11.95
C ASP A 154 -7.35 6.30 12.31
N GLU A 155 -7.65 6.27 13.61
CA GLU A 155 -8.94 5.88 14.20
C GLU A 155 -9.44 4.44 13.91
N ASN A 156 -8.81 3.68 13.02
CA ASN A 156 -9.17 2.28 12.77
C ASN A 156 -8.51 1.33 13.80
N THR A 157 -9.18 1.18 14.94
CA THR A 157 -8.71 0.33 16.04
C THR A 157 -8.60 -1.14 15.66
N GLN A 158 -9.48 -1.66 14.79
CA GLN A 158 -9.46 -3.05 14.35
C GLN A 158 -8.23 -3.33 13.48
N LEU A 159 -7.94 -2.45 12.52
CA LEU A 159 -6.75 -2.57 11.68
C LEU A 159 -5.47 -2.49 12.52
N SER A 160 -5.40 -1.56 13.47
CA SER A 160 -4.27 -1.47 14.42
C SER A 160 -4.10 -2.73 15.26
N ASN A 161 -5.19 -3.39 15.68
CA ASN A 161 -5.11 -4.64 16.43
C ASN A 161 -4.60 -5.80 15.57
N LEU A 162 -4.98 -5.86 14.29
CA LEU A 162 -4.44 -6.84 13.35
C LEU A 162 -2.95 -6.61 13.07
N VAL A 163 -2.47 -5.36 13.01
CA VAL A 163 -1.01 -5.09 12.90
C VAL A 163 -0.27 -5.61 14.13
N LYS A 164 -0.82 -5.38 15.34
CA LYS A 164 -0.24 -5.94 16.58
C LYS A 164 -0.22 -7.46 16.55
N HIS A 165 -1.31 -8.09 16.09
CA HIS A 165 -1.36 -9.53 15.94
C HIS A 165 -0.29 -10.06 14.98
N LEU A 166 -0.13 -9.42 13.81
CA LEU A 166 0.94 -9.76 12.87
C LEU A 166 2.32 -9.60 13.51
N LYS A 167 2.53 -8.54 14.29
CA LYS A 167 3.79 -8.29 15.03
C LYS A 167 4.09 -9.43 16.01
N ASP A 168 3.11 -9.88 16.78
CA ASP A 168 3.26 -10.98 17.74
C ASP A 168 3.62 -12.30 17.04
N ILE A 169 2.97 -12.59 15.91
CA ILE A 169 3.29 -13.75 15.08
C ILE A 169 4.73 -13.61 14.51
N ALA A 170 5.10 -12.45 13.97
CA ALA A 170 6.42 -12.20 13.40
C ALA A 170 7.56 -12.35 14.42
N ILE A 171 7.33 -11.96 15.68
CA ILE A 171 8.28 -12.19 16.79
C ILE A 171 8.47 -13.70 17.02
N THR A 172 7.39 -14.46 17.01
CA THR A 172 7.43 -15.92 17.23
C THR A 172 8.23 -16.64 16.13
N HIS A 173 8.13 -16.17 14.89
CA HIS A 173 8.80 -16.76 13.72
C HIS A 173 10.16 -16.15 13.37
N LYS A 174 10.82 -15.44 14.31
CA LYS A 174 12.20 -14.94 14.20
C LYS A 174 12.46 -13.98 13.01
N ILE A 175 11.47 -13.18 12.63
CA ILE A 175 11.68 -12.08 11.68
C ILE A 175 12.71 -11.07 12.27
N PRO A 176 13.56 -10.42 11.45
CA PRO A 176 14.53 -9.46 11.94
C PRO A 176 13.92 -8.37 12.83
N GLN A 177 14.54 -8.12 13.99
CA GLN A 177 14.01 -7.19 14.99
C GLN A 177 13.85 -5.76 14.45
N SER A 178 14.71 -5.34 13.52
CA SER A 178 14.62 -4.04 12.84
C SER A 178 13.28 -3.87 12.10
N ILE A 179 12.79 -4.93 11.45
CA ILE A 179 11.51 -4.93 10.72
C ILE A 179 10.34 -4.96 11.71
N ILE A 180 10.44 -5.77 12.76
CA ILE A 180 9.40 -5.87 13.79
C ILE A 180 9.18 -4.51 14.49
N GLN A 181 10.24 -3.73 14.71
CA GLN A 181 10.14 -2.40 15.30
C GLN A 181 9.36 -1.41 14.41
N LEU A 182 9.48 -1.54 13.09
CA LEU A 182 8.78 -0.69 12.11
C LEU A 182 7.29 -1.04 11.97
N LEU A 183 6.87 -2.24 12.36
CA LEU A 183 5.45 -2.61 12.51
C LEU A 183 4.88 -1.98 13.77
N ASP A 184 4.68 -0.66 13.75
CA ASP A 184 4.08 0.08 14.83
C ASP A 184 3.11 1.14 14.29
N THR A 185 1.85 1.09 14.74
CA THR A 185 0.84 2.10 14.40
C THR A 185 0.77 3.23 15.43
N SER A 186 1.46 3.12 16.57
CA SER A 186 1.43 4.14 17.62
C SER A 186 2.16 5.44 17.26
N ILE A 187 3.06 5.36 16.28
CA ILE A 187 3.82 6.50 15.76
C ILE A 187 3.01 7.33 14.75
N ILE A 188 1.83 6.85 14.32
CA ILE A 188 1.03 7.51 13.29
C ILE A 188 0.40 8.77 13.89
N PRO A 189 0.63 9.96 13.30
CA PRO A 189 -0.03 11.18 13.74
C PRO A 189 -1.53 11.06 13.47
N SER A 190 -2.36 11.49 14.42
CA SER A 190 -3.80 11.51 14.20
C SER A 190 -4.21 12.69 13.32
N PHE A 191 -4.98 12.40 12.28
CA PHE A 191 -5.58 13.35 11.35
C PHE A 191 -7.07 13.60 11.66
N ALA A 192 -7.64 12.90 12.63
CA ALA A 192 -9.02 13.06 13.09
C ALA A 192 -9.40 14.53 13.35
N TRP A 193 -8.54 15.26 14.05
CA TRP A 193 -8.79 16.67 14.37
C TRP A 193 -8.78 17.58 13.15
N LEU A 194 -7.98 17.29 12.12
CA LEU A 194 -7.96 18.05 10.87
C LEU A 194 -9.28 17.90 10.11
N ARG A 195 -9.84 16.68 10.10
CA ARG A 195 -11.11 16.39 9.41
C ARG A 195 -12.33 16.86 10.19
N CYS A 196 -12.26 16.86 11.53
CA CYS A 196 -13.38 17.25 12.40
C CYS A 196 -13.34 18.72 12.84
N ALA A 197 -12.29 19.47 12.53
CA ALA A 197 -12.20 20.89 12.85
C ALA A 197 -13.15 21.71 11.98
N SER A 198 -14.39 21.89 12.45
CA SER A 198 -15.26 22.94 11.91
C SER A 198 -14.65 24.31 12.26
N ILE A 199 -14.35 25.11 11.24
CA ILE A 199 -13.88 26.50 11.43
C ILE A 199 -14.98 27.26 12.17
N LYS A 200 -14.81 27.41 13.49
CA LYS A 200 -15.65 28.30 14.29
C LYS A 200 -15.26 29.73 13.92
N ASN A 201 -15.94 30.29 12.92
CA ASN A 201 -15.85 31.72 12.65
C ASN A 201 -16.29 32.47 13.91
N PRO A 202 -15.43 33.31 14.51
CA PRO A 202 -15.85 34.11 15.65
C PRO A 202 -16.97 35.05 15.20
N VAL A 203 -18.01 35.12 16.04
CA VAL A 203 -19.23 35.89 15.80
C VAL A 203 -18.88 37.36 15.59
N SER A 204 -19.13 37.85 14.36
CA SER A 204 -19.20 39.25 13.93
C SER A 204 -18.17 40.24 14.51
N ARG A 205 -16.95 40.27 13.96
CA ARG A 205 -16.30 41.58 13.71
C ARG A 205 -16.64 41.97 12.28
N GLN A 206 -17.15 43.19 12.10
CA GLN A 206 -17.38 43.76 10.78
C GLN A 206 -16.06 43.74 10.00
N VAL A 207 -15.91 42.77 9.10
CA VAL A 207 -14.88 42.83 8.09
C VAL A 207 -15.39 43.87 7.10
N SER A 208 -14.96 45.12 7.26
CA SER A 208 -14.97 46.06 6.15
C SER A 208 -14.02 45.48 5.11
N LEU A 209 -14.59 44.66 4.24
CA LEU A 209 -13.90 44.05 3.12
C LEU A 209 -13.58 45.16 2.13
N VAL A 210 -12.40 45.74 2.28
CA VAL A 210 -11.86 46.68 1.30
C VAL A 210 -11.39 45.89 0.06
N PHE A 211 -12.26 45.05 -0.50
CA PHE A 211 -11.99 44.32 -1.75
C PHE A 211 -11.63 45.28 -2.88
N HIS A 212 -12.13 46.52 -2.84
CA HIS A 212 -11.79 47.55 -3.82
C HIS A 212 -10.34 48.04 -3.75
N ASN A 213 -9.64 47.89 -2.61
CA ASN A 213 -8.25 48.31 -2.44
C ASN A 213 -7.29 47.13 -2.27
N CYS A 214 -7.79 45.89 -2.33
CA CYS A 214 -6.91 44.73 -2.34
C CYS A 214 -6.36 44.54 -3.75
N ASP A 215 -5.03 44.47 -3.85
CA ASP A 215 -4.36 44.09 -5.08
C ASP A 215 -4.83 42.70 -5.52
N ALA A 216 -5.08 42.52 -6.82
CA ALA A 216 -5.64 41.27 -7.36
C ALA A 216 -4.76 40.05 -7.03
N GLU A 217 -3.44 40.23 -6.99
CA GLU A 217 -2.48 39.19 -6.62
C GLU A 217 -2.66 38.75 -5.16
N SER A 218 -2.75 39.70 -4.23
CA SER A 218 -2.97 39.42 -2.81
C SER A 218 -4.29 38.68 -2.56
N LEU A 219 -5.34 39.05 -3.30
CA LEU A 219 -6.62 38.37 -3.24
C LEU A 219 -6.52 36.93 -3.79
N ALA A 220 -5.85 36.75 -4.92
CA ALA A 220 -5.64 35.43 -5.52
C ALA A 220 -4.84 34.50 -4.57
N THR A 221 -3.76 35.00 -3.97
CA THR A 221 -2.97 34.23 -2.99
C THR A 221 -3.81 33.85 -1.77
N ALA A 222 -4.64 34.76 -1.26
CA ALA A 222 -5.52 34.47 -0.13
C ALA A 222 -6.55 33.37 -0.46
N ILE A 223 -7.16 33.44 -1.64
CA ILE A 223 -8.10 32.40 -2.11
C ILE A 223 -7.36 31.07 -2.30
N SER A 224 -6.20 31.06 -2.96
CA SER A 224 -5.40 29.83 -3.13
C SER A 224 -5.01 29.20 -1.79
N HIS A 225 -4.72 30.00 -0.76
CA HIS A 225 -4.41 29.48 0.57
C HIS A 225 -5.65 28.93 1.30
N ILE A 226 -6.84 29.49 1.06
CA ILE A 226 -8.10 28.93 1.57
C ILE A 226 -8.37 27.60 0.87
N ASP A 227 -8.28 27.54 -0.46
CA ASP A 227 -8.51 26.33 -1.24
C ASP A 227 -7.51 25.22 -0.85
N TYR A 228 -6.22 25.56 -0.71
CA TYR A 228 -5.19 24.61 -0.29
C TYR A 228 -5.44 24.03 1.11
N LYS A 229 -6.05 24.80 2.01
CA LYS A 229 -6.37 24.33 3.37
C LYS A 229 -7.69 23.56 3.46
N ALA A 230 -8.56 23.71 2.47
CA ALA A 230 -9.86 23.03 2.44
C ALA A 230 -9.78 21.65 1.77
N LEU A 231 -8.78 21.42 0.92
CA LEU A 231 -8.41 20.11 0.34
C LEU A 231 -7.64 19.25 1.36
#